data_AF-A0A6B0XIU9-F1
#
_entry.id   AF-A0A6B0XIU9-F1
#
_cell.length_a   1.000
_cell.length_b   1.000
_cell.length_c   1.000
_cell.angle_alpha   90.00
_cell.angle_beta   90.00
_cell.angle_gamma   90.00
#
_symmetry.space_group_name_H-M   'P 1'
#
loop_
_entity.id
_entity.type
_entity.pdbx_description
1 polymer ?
#
loop_
_entity_poly.entity_id
_entity_poly.type
_entity_poly.pdbx_seq_one_letter_code
_entity_poly.pdbx_strand_id
1 'polypeptide(L)'
;MNRHKLIWTASVLFLLTIPAAAQVGANDGLLNPNLASEEELSSVNGLDGDAVAAIVDGRPFLRAADLHAVVSAHAAEDEYDAIYGVIWVPIDLNDATSEEIGLIPGVGRRMTHEFEEYRPYTALAQFHREIGKYVDDDEVARLAQYVYVRIDLNTASGDDILSIPGVGRRMRHEFEEYRPYEAMSQFRREIGKYVDDDEVERLARYVEIR
;
A
#
# COMPACT_ATOMS: atom_id res chain seq x y z
N MET A 1 -42.68 34.59 45.94
CA MET A 1 -42.87 33.68 44.79
C MET A 1 -41.66 33.82 43.87
N ASN A 2 -40.54 33.17 44.24
CA ASN A 2 -39.26 33.28 43.51
C ASN A 2 -39.11 32.09 42.56
N ARG A 3 -38.96 32.36 41.26
CA ARG A 3 -38.68 31.35 40.25
C ARG A 3 -37.17 31.27 40.01
N HIS A 4 -36.57 30.16 40.42
CA HIS A 4 -35.19 29.81 40.08
C HIS A 4 -35.10 29.46 38.58
N LYS A 5 -34.20 30.10 37.84
CA LYS A 5 -33.84 29.72 36.47
C LYS A 5 -32.72 28.68 36.55
N LEU A 6 -33.00 27.46 36.09
CA LEU A 6 -32.05 26.37 35.98
C LEU A 6 -31.28 26.54 34.65
N ILE A 7 -29.98 26.78 34.73
CA ILE A 7 -29.10 26.86 33.55
C ILE A 7 -28.60 25.44 33.27
N TRP A 8 -29.00 24.89 32.13
CA TRP A 8 -28.46 23.63 31.62
C TRP A 8 -27.19 23.92 30.82
N THR A 9 -26.04 23.48 31.34
CA THR A 9 -24.78 23.43 30.58
C THR A 9 -24.79 22.18 29.69
N ALA A 10 -25.08 22.35 28.40
CA ALA A 10 -24.89 21.31 27.40
C ALA A 10 -23.39 21.14 27.15
N SER A 11 -22.83 20.03 27.64
CA SER A 11 -21.46 19.62 27.30
C SER A 11 -21.50 18.98 25.91
N VAL A 12 -20.96 19.69 24.92
CA VAL A 12 -20.77 19.16 23.56
C VAL A 12 -19.55 18.25 23.59
N LEU A 13 -19.77 16.94 23.52
CA LEU A 13 -18.73 15.95 23.33
C LEU A 13 -18.29 16.01 21.85
N PHE A 14 -17.12 16.59 21.58
CA PHE A 14 -16.49 16.51 20.26
C PHE A 14 -15.95 15.09 20.10
N LEU A 15 -16.66 14.26 19.33
CA LEU A 15 -16.11 13.02 18.78
C LEU A 15 -15.09 13.42 17.71
N LEU A 16 -13.80 13.31 18.02
CA LEU A 16 -12.74 13.32 17.02
C LEU A 16 -12.91 12.05 16.18
N THR A 17 -13.43 12.21 14.96
CA THR A 17 -13.33 11.18 13.93
C THR A 17 -11.86 11.02 13.58
N ILE A 18 -11.22 9.96 14.07
CA ILE A 18 -9.93 9.53 13.54
C ILE A 18 -10.22 9.12 12.09
N PRO A 19 -9.58 9.75 11.07
CA PRO A 19 -9.75 9.30 9.70
C PRO A 19 -9.38 7.82 9.65
N ALA A 20 -10.20 7.01 8.97
CA ALA A 20 -9.83 5.63 8.71
C ALA A 20 -8.49 5.67 7.97
N ALA A 21 -7.41 5.27 8.65
CA ALA A 21 -6.11 5.20 8.03
C ALA A 21 -6.18 4.08 7.00
N ALA A 22 -6.12 4.44 5.71
CA ALA A 22 -6.06 3.50 4.60
C ALA A 22 -5.04 2.39 4.94
N GLN A 23 -5.39 1.12 4.70
CA GLN A 23 -4.52 -0.02 5.02
C GLN A 23 -3.46 -0.30 3.95
N VAL A 24 -3.63 0.28 2.76
CA VAL A 24 -2.59 0.41 1.75
C VAL A 24 -2.12 1.86 1.72
N GLY A 25 -0.80 2.08 1.68
CA GLY A 25 -0.21 3.41 1.65
C GLY A 25 -0.89 4.29 0.61
N ALA A 26 -1.06 5.58 0.90
CA ALA A 26 -1.82 6.50 0.07
C ALA A 26 -1.34 6.58 -1.39
N ASN A 27 -0.11 6.11 -1.68
CA ASN A 27 0.55 6.20 -2.99
C ASN A 27 0.43 7.64 -3.56
N ASP A 28 0.53 8.64 -2.67
CA ASP A 28 0.37 10.06 -2.99
C ASP A 28 1.59 10.58 -3.78
N GLY A 29 1.75 10.10 -5.02
CA GLY A 29 2.77 10.53 -5.97
C GLY A 29 3.64 9.41 -6.56
N LEU A 30 3.65 8.21 -5.97
CA LEU A 30 4.39 7.08 -6.53
C LEU A 30 3.59 6.40 -7.65
N LEU A 31 4.21 6.27 -8.82
CA LEU A 31 3.69 5.48 -9.92
C LEU A 31 3.78 4.00 -9.56
N ASN A 32 2.66 3.30 -9.61
CA ASN A 32 2.66 1.85 -9.50
C ASN A 32 3.05 1.24 -10.86
N PRO A 33 4.17 0.50 -10.99
CA PRO A 33 4.66 0.03 -12.27
C PRO A 33 3.76 -1.01 -12.92
N ASN A 34 2.80 -1.60 -12.20
CA ASN A 34 1.79 -2.48 -12.78
C ASN A 34 0.63 -1.71 -13.43
N LEU A 35 0.47 -0.42 -13.11
CA LEU A 35 -0.67 0.40 -13.51
C LEU A 35 -0.28 1.61 -14.35
N ALA A 36 0.95 2.11 -14.19
CA ALA A 36 1.44 3.28 -14.90
C ALA A 36 1.43 3.04 -16.42
N SER A 37 1.12 4.09 -17.18
CA SER A 37 1.26 4.09 -18.63
C SER A 37 2.74 4.10 -19.05
N GLU A 38 3.02 3.69 -20.28
CA GLU A 38 4.36 3.78 -20.87
C GLU A 38 4.86 5.23 -20.92
N GLU A 39 3.95 6.20 -21.14
CA GLU A 39 4.25 7.63 -21.12
C GLU A 39 4.69 8.11 -19.72
N GLU A 40 3.96 7.70 -18.67
CA GLU A 40 4.32 8.00 -17.28
C GLU A 40 5.69 7.39 -16.93
N LEU A 41 5.95 6.14 -17.32
CA LEU A 41 7.25 5.50 -17.10
C LEU A 41 8.38 6.20 -17.87
N SER A 42 8.14 6.61 -19.10
CA SER A 42 9.13 7.34 -19.93
C SER A 42 9.46 8.73 -19.37
N SER A 43 8.64 9.26 -18.46
CA SER A 43 8.90 10.53 -17.77
C SER A 43 9.84 10.39 -16.56
N VAL A 44 10.14 9.16 -16.14
CA VAL A 44 10.98 8.88 -14.97
C VAL A 44 12.45 9.01 -15.35
N ASN A 45 13.12 9.99 -14.74
CA ASN A 45 14.56 10.15 -14.92
C ASN A 45 15.32 8.90 -14.44
N GLY A 46 16.21 8.37 -15.27
CA GLY A 46 16.95 7.12 -15.00
C GLY A 46 16.36 5.89 -15.69
N LEU A 47 15.17 6.00 -16.30
CA LEU A 47 14.64 4.94 -17.18
C LEU A 47 14.82 5.34 -18.63
N ASP A 48 15.54 4.52 -19.40
CA ASP A 48 15.59 4.64 -20.85
C ASP A 48 14.46 3.83 -21.51
N GLY A 49 14.38 3.90 -22.85
CA GLY A 49 13.33 3.20 -23.59
C GLY A 49 13.37 1.67 -23.43
N ASP A 50 14.56 1.09 -23.26
CA ASP A 50 14.71 -0.35 -23.07
C ASP A 50 14.25 -0.75 -21.65
N ALA A 51 14.57 0.05 -20.64
CA ALA A 51 14.08 -0.13 -19.26
C ALA A 51 12.56 -0.04 -19.19
N VAL A 52 11.97 0.97 -19.84
CA VAL A 52 10.51 1.15 -19.89
C VAL A 52 9.84 -0.06 -20.55
N ALA A 53 10.34 -0.50 -21.70
CA ALA A 53 9.83 -1.68 -22.39
C ALA A 53 9.92 -2.93 -21.49
N ALA A 54 11.06 -3.15 -20.83
CA ALA A 54 11.25 -4.27 -19.93
C ALA A 54 10.31 -4.23 -18.71
N ILE A 55 10.02 -3.03 -18.17
CA ILE A 55 9.05 -2.86 -17.09
C ILE A 55 7.63 -3.17 -17.57
N VAL A 56 7.25 -2.72 -18.78
CA VAL A 56 5.91 -3.00 -19.34
C VAL A 56 5.74 -4.50 -19.62
N ASP A 57 6.73 -5.14 -20.23
CA ASP A 57 6.70 -6.57 -20.57
C ASP A 57 6.78 -7.47 -19.33
N GLY A 58 7.38 -6.99 -18.23
CA GLY A 58 7.55 -7.73 -16.98
C GLY A 58 6.32 -7.74 -16.05
N ARG A 59 5.21 -7.11 -16.44
CA ARG A 59 4.01 -7.02 -15.59
C ARG A 59 3.27 -8.37 -15.49
N PRO A 60 2.60 -8.65 -14.35
CA PRO A 60 2.61 -7.87 -13.12
C PRO A 60 3.81 -8.23 -12.22
N PHE A 61 4.43 -7.22 -11.62
CA PHE A 61 5.39 -7.39 -10.53
C PHE A 61 4.65 -7.68 -9.22
N LEU A 62 4.88 -8.87 -8.66
CA LEU A 62 4.29 -9.29 -7.38
C LEU A 62 5.21 -8.98 -6.19
N ARG A 63 6.48 -8.65 -6.43
CA ARG A 63 7.46 -8.23 -5.43
C ARG A 63 8.22 -6.99 -5.90
N ALA A 64 8.72 -6.20 -4.96
CA ALA A 64 9.62 -5.10 -5.31
C ALA A 64 10.96 -5.63 -5.83
N ALA A 65 11.39 -6.80 -5.37
CA ALA A 65 12.58 -7.49 -5.87
C ALA A 65 12.47 -7.85 -7.37
N ASP A 66 11.27 -8.20 -7.85
CA ASP A 66 11.05 -8.52 -9.28
C ASP A 66 11.19 -7.26 -10.14
N LEU A 67 10.62 -6.13 -9.68
CA LEU A 67 10.85 -4.83 -10.32
C LEU A 67 12.33 -4.47 -10.31
N HIS A 68 12.99 -4.66 -9.17
CA HIS A 68 14.40 -4.35 -9.00
C HIS A 68 15.29 -5.14 -9.96
N ALA A 69 15.01 -6.42 -10.17
CA ALA A 69 15.74 -7.25 -11.13
C ALA A 69 15.67 -6.70 -12.56
N VAL A 70 14.52 -6.12 -12.94
CA VAL A 70 14.37 -5.44 -14.23
C VAL A 70 15.14 -4.11 -14.23
N VAL A 71 14.90 -3.23 -13.25
CA VAL A 71 15.54 -1.90 -13.21
C VAL A 71 17.06 -2.01 -13.15
N SER A 72 17.61 -2.89 -12.33
CA SER A 72 19.05 -3.09 -12.17
C SER A 72 19.77 -3.63 -13.41
N ALA A 73 19.03 -4.19 -14.37
CA ALA A 73 19.59 -4.59 -15.66
C ALA A 73 19.82 -3.38 -16.59
N HIS A 74 19.19 -2.24 -16.32
CA HIS A 74 19.18 -1.06 -17.20
C HIS A 74 19.66 0.24 -16.54
N ALA A 75 19.68 0.32 -15.21
CA ALA A 75 20.09 1.51 -14.46
C ALA A 75 21.26 1.21 -13.50
N ALA A 76 22.05 2.24 -13.20
CA ALA A 76 23.15 2.12 -12.25
C ALA A 76 22.66 2.17 -10.79
N GLU A 77 23.42 1.57 -9.86
CA GLU A 77 23.02 1.47 -8.44
C GLU A 77 22.82 2.84 -7.77
N ASP A 78 23.59 3.85 -8.17
CA ASP A 78 23.45 5.21 -7.66
C ASP A 78 22.21 5.96 -8.18
N GLU A 79 21.47 5.39 -9.13
CA GLU A 79 20.22 5.93 -9.66
C GLU A 79 18.97 5.36 -8.96
N TYR A 80 19.11 4.25 -8.22
CA TYR A 80 17.99 3.52 -7.63
C TYR A 80 17.12 4.38 -6.71
N ASP A 81 17.71 5.17 -5.83
CA ASP A 81 16.94 6.05 -4.93
C ASP A 81 16.10 7.07 -5.70
N ALA A 82 16.62 7.60 -6.81
CA ALA A 82 15.89 8.54 -7.65
C ALA A 82 14.75 7.86 -8.41
N ILE A 83 14.98 6.65 -8.93
CA ILE A 83 13.97 5.87 -9.65
C ILE A 83 12.87 5.41 -8.68
N TYR A 84 13.23 4.78 -7.56
CA TYR A 84 12.28 4.25 -6.57
C TYR A 84 11.57 5.35 -5.78
N GLY A 85 12.12 6.57 -5.77
CA GLY A 85 11.42 7.75 -5.29
C GLY A 85 10.23 8.19 -6.16
N VAL A 86 10.07 7.58 -7.35
CA VAL A 86 9.01 7.90 -8.32
C VAL A 86 8.18 6.67 -8.69
N ILE A 87 8.80 5.50 -8.88
CA ILE A 87 8.10 4.25 -9.23
C ILE A 87 8.25 3.21 -8.12
N TRP A 88 7.16 2.56 -7.72
CA TRP A 88 7.24 1.57 -6.65
C TRP A 88 6.16 0.48 -6.69
N VAL A 89 6.55 -0.74 -6.36
CA VAL A 89 5.62 -1.84 -6.02
C VAL A 89 5.49 -1.88 -4.50
N PRO A 90 4.33 -1.53 -3.91
CA PRO A 90 4.16 -1.59 -2.47
C PRO A 90 4.53 -2.97 -1.91
N ILE A 91 5.23 -2.99 -0.78
CA ILE A 91 5.68 -4.22 -0.12
C ILE A 91 4.82 -4.51 1.12
N ASP A 92 4.58 -5.79 1.37
CA ASP A 92 3.81 -6.23 2.55
C ASP A 92 4.69 -6.12 3.80
N LEU A 93 4.29 -5.29 4.77
CA LEU A 93 5.03 -5.14 6.02
C LEU A 93 5.26 -6.45 6.77
N ASN A 94 4.41 -7.45 6.57
CA ASN A 94 4.50 -8.74 7.27
C ASN A 94 5.30 -9.80 6.51
N ASP A 95 5.66 -9.56 5.24
CA ASP A 95 6.26 -10.57 4.36
C ASP A 95 7.43 -10.06 3.51
N ALA A 96 7.69 -8.75 3.50
CA ALA A 96 8.82 -8.16 2.78
C ALA A 96 10.16 -8.66 3.34
N THR A 97 11.14 -8.84 2.47
CA THR A 97 12.51 -9.17 2.88
C THR A 97 13.29 -7.93 3.32
N SER A 98 14.40 -8.10 4.05
CA SER A 98 15.30 -7.00 4.39
C SER A 98 15.85 -6.29 3.15
N GLU A 99 16.05 -7.04 2.06
CA GLU A 99 16.49 -6.52 0.76
C GLU A 99 15.42 -5.60 0.15
N GLU A 100 14.16 -6.07 0.08
CA GLU A 100 13.05 -5.25 -0.42
C GLU A 100 12.84 -3.98 0.41
N ILE A 101 12.97 -4.05 1.74
CA ILE A 101 12.89 -2.87 2.60
C ILE A 101 14.06 -1.91 2.35
N GLY A 102 15.27 -2.44 2.15
CA GLY A 102 16.47 -1.65 1.88
C GLY A 102 16.47 -0.95 0.51
N LEU A 103 15.59 -1.36 -0.41
CA LEU A 103 15.37 -0.66 -1.69
C LEU A 103 14.54 0.62 -1.55
N ILE A 104 13.88 0.85 -0.42
CA ILE A 104 13.14 2.09 -0.18
C ILE A 104 14.15 3.25 -0.06
N PRO A 105 14.01 4.34 -0.84
CA PRO A 105 14.95 5.45 -0.81
C PRO A 105 15.17 6.00 0.61
N GLY A 106 16.43 6.11 1.02
CA GLY A 106 16.85 6.57 2.34
C GLY A 106 16.70 5.55 3.49
N VAL A 107 16.21 4.33 3.23
CA VAL A 107 16.09 3.28 4.25
C VAL A 107 17.38 2.48 4.35
N GLY A 108 18.21 2.84 5.33
CA GLY A 108 19.40 2.07 5.68
C GLY A 108 19.12 0.93 6.67
N ARG A 109 20.15 0.09 6.89
CA ARG A 109 20.10 -1.11 7.77
C ARG A 109 19.40 -0.92 9.11
N ARG A 110 19.57 0.24 9.77
CA ARG A 110 18.91 0.53 11.05
C ARG A 110 17.39 0.58 10.88
N MET A 111 16.90 1.33 9.90
CA MET A 111 15.45 1.47 9.68
C MET A 111 14.85 0.17 9.14
N THR A 112 15.60 -0.57 8.31
CA THR A 112 15.21 -1.93 7.90
C THR A 112 14.91 -2.81 9.12
N HIS A 113 15.78 -2.79 10.13
CA HIS A 113 15.57 -3.56 11.35
C HIS A 113 14.32 -3.11 12.13
N GLU A 114 14.04 -1.81 12.21
CA GLU A 114 12.82 -1.32 12.89
C GLU A 114 11.54 -1.80 12.19
N PHE A 115 11.53 -1.90 10.85
CA PHE A 115 10.38 -2.45 10.11
C PHE A 115 10.16 -3.93 10.45
N GLU A 116 11.23 -4.69 10.69
CA GLU A 116 11.14 -6.12 10.99
C GLU A 116 10.74 -6.40 12.43
N GLU A 117 11.26 -5.60 13.37
CA GLU A 117 11.08 -5.78 14.81
C GLU A 117 9.60 -5.71 15.24
N TYR A 118 8.80 -4.86 14.59
CA TYR A 118 7.40 -4.66 14.95
C TYR A 118 6.42 -5.60 14.24
N ARG A 119 6.92 -6.58 13.48
CA ARG A 119 6.06 -7.61 12.88
C ARG A 119 5.43 -8.50 13.96
N PRO A 120 4.16 -8.94 13.78
CA PRO A 120 3.27 -8.58 12.69
C PRO A 120 2.59 -7.22 12.92
N TYR A 121 2.45 -6.46 11.83
CA TYR A 121 1.59 -5.29 11.77
C TYR A 121 0.15 -5.70 11.48
N THR A 122 -0.79 -5.15 12.25
CA THR A 122 -2.23 -5.39 12.03
C THR A 122 -2.88 -4.31 11.17
N ALA A 123 -2.27 -3.12 11.10
CA ALA A 123 -2.74 -1.98 10.31
C ALA A 123 -1.61 -0.94 10.14
N LEU A 124 -1.71 -0.07 9.12
CA LEU A 124 -0.77 1.04 8.95
C LEU A 124 -0.77 2.02 10.13
N ALA A 125 -1.86 2.15 10.89
CA ALA A 125 -1.86 2.94 12.12
C ALA A 125 -0.84 2.43 13.17
N GLN A 126 -0.55 1.13 13.19
CA GLN A 126 0.56 0.59 13.99
C GLN A 126 1.90 1.01 13.41
N PHE A 127 2.09 0.90 12.09
CA PHE A 127 3.31 1.38 11.42
C PHE A 127 3.62 2.84 11.75
N HIS A 128 2.64 3.74 11.63
CA HIS A 128 2.83 5.16 11.97
C HIS A 128 3.27 5.36 13.42
N ARG A 129 2.64 4.67 14.36
CA ARG A 129 2.95 4.79 15.79
C ARG A 129 4.34 4.24 16.14
N GLU A 130 4.70 3.09 15.57
CA GLU A 130 5.97 2.43 15.90
C GLU A 130 7.16 3.11 15.20
N ILE A 131 7.04 3.44 13.91
CA ILE A 131 8.10 4.09 13.13
C ILE A 131 8.26 5.58 13.51
N GLY A 132 7.17 6.26 13.88
CA GLY A 132 7.22 7.66 14.36
C GLY A 132 7.99 7.87 15.66
N LYS A 133 8.47 6.80 16.32
CA LYS A 133 9.43 6.90 17.43
C LYS A 133 10.85 7.27 16.96
N TYR A 134 11.16 7.05 15.69
CA TYR A 134 12.52 7.12 15.13
C TYR A 134 12.71 8.23 14.11
N VAL A 135 11.62 8.70 13.50
CA VAL A 135 11.59 9.74 12.46
C VAL A 135 10.39 10.66 12.68
N ASP A 136 10.40 11.83 12.05
CA ASP A 136 9.30 12.79 12.12
C ASP A 136 8.07 12.34 11.30
N ASP A 137 6.95 13.04 11.50
CA ASP A 137 5.67 12.69 10.88
C ASP A 137 5.71 12.75 9.34
N ASP A 138 6.52 13.66 8.77
CA ASP A 138 6.69 13.79 7.32
C ASP A 138 7.41 12.56 6.75
N GLU A 139 8.46 12.10 7.43
CA GLU A 139 9.19 10.90 7.05
C GLU A 139 8.36 9.63 7.26
N VAL A 140 7.57 9.54 8.33
CA VAL A 140 6.60 8.43 8.50
C VAL A 140 5.61 8.39 7.33
N ALA A 141 5.04 9.55 6.97
CA ALA A 141 4.09 9.64 5.88
C ALA A 141 4.73 9.27 4.53
N ARG A 142 5.97 9.66 4.29
CA ARG A 142 6.74 9.26 3.11
C ARG A 142 6.94 7.75 3.07
N LEU A 143 7.45 7.15 4.15
CA LEU A 143 7.72 5.71 4.24
C LEU A 143 6.44 4.87 4.10
N ALA A 144 5.32 5.37 4.62
CA ALA A 144 4.02 4.70 4.51
C ALA A 144 3.54 4.52 3.06
N GLN A 145 4.04 5.31 2.10
CA GLN A 145 3.70 5.15 0.68
C GLN A 145 4.28 3.87 0.05
N TYR A 146 5.36 3.33 0.63
CA TYR A 146 6.08 2.18 0.07
C TYR A 146 5.54 0.83 0.53
N VAL A 147 4.63 0.84 1.50
CA VAL A 147 4.26 -0.35 2.26
C VAL A 147 2.74 -0.51 2.38
N TYR A 148 2.33 -1.74 2.69
CA TYR A 148 0.94 -2.03 3.05
C TYR A 148 0.86 -3.12 4.11
N VAL A 149 -0.31 -3.25 4.72
CA VAL A 149 -0.69 -4.42 5.51
C VAL A 149 -1.86 -5.08 4.78
N ARG A 150 -1.82 -6.41 4.64
CA ARG A 150 -2.93 -7.14 4.02
C ARG A 150 -4.24 -6.87 4.77
N ILE A 151 -5.30 -6.67 4.00
CA ILE A 151 -6.65 -6.42 4.52
C ILE A 151 -7.39 -7.75 4.63
N ASP A 152 -8.14 -7.95 5.72
CA ASP A 152 -8.99 -9.13 5.86
C ASP A 152 -10.24 -8.97 5.00
N LEU A 153 -10.39 -9.84 3.99
CA LEU A 153 -11.50 -9.81 3.03
C LEU A 153 -12.87 -9.81 3.69
N ASN A 154 -13.02 -10.43 4.86
CA ASN A 154 -14.33 -10.60 5.50
C ASN A 154 -14.72 -9.42 6.39
N THR A 155 -13.76 -8.60 6.81
CA THR A 155 -14.01 -7.52 7.78
C THR A 155 -13.57 -6.13 7.31
N ALA A 156 -12.75 -6.04 6.26
CA ALA A 156 -12.28 -4.78 5.70
C ALA A 156 -13.44 -3.86 5.31
N SER A 157 -13.29 -2.57 5.57
CA SER A 157 -14.25 -1.56 5.12
C SER A 157 -14.16 -1.34 3.61
N GLY A 158 -15.19 -0.70 3.05
CA GLY A 158 -15.15 -0.31 1.64
C GLY A 158 -14.01 0.67 1.32
N ASP A 159 -13.60 1.50 2.28
CA ASP A 159 -12.47 2.44 2.12
C ASP A 159 -11.13 1.69 2.16
N ASP A 160 -11.00 0.65 2.99
CA ASP A 160 -9.82 -0.22 3.00
C ASP A 160 -9.65 -0.91 1.64
N ILE A 161 -10.75 -1.42 1.06
CA ILE A 161 -10.70 -2.04 -0.27
C ILE A 161 -10.36 -1.01 -1.36
N LEU A 162 -10.91 0.22 -1.28
CA LEU A 162 -10.58 1.29 -2.23
C LEU A 162 -9.14 1.79 -2.13
N SER A 163 -8.46 1.53 -1.00
CA SER A 163 -7.05 1.87 -0.87
C SER A 163 -6.14 0.97 -1.72
N ILE A 164 -6.62 -0.18 -2.19
CA ILE A 164 -5.84 -1.08 -3.06
C ILE A 164 -5.60 -0.39 -4.42
N PRO A 165 -4.34 -0.26 -4.88
CA PRO A 165 -4.03 0.34 -6.18
C PRO A 165 -4.83 -0.33 -7.31
N GLY A 166 -5.46 0.48 -8.15
CA GLY A 166 -6.27 0.02 -9.28
C GLY A 166 -7.70 -0.45 -8.92
N VAL A 167 -8.06 -0.54 -7.63
CA VAL A 167 -9.41 -0.95 -7.23
C VAL A 167 -10.37 0.24 -7.24
N GLY A 168 -11.26 0.26 -8.23
CA GLY A 168 -12.37 1.21 -8.30
C GLY A 168 -13.62 0.75 -7.56
N ARG A 169 -14.63 1.63 -7.46
CA ARG A 169 -15.93 1.36 -6.79
C ARG A 169 -16.62 0.07 -7.26
N ARG A 170 -16.47 -0.28 -8.55
CA ARG A 170 -17.03 -1.51 -9.10
C ARG A 170 -16.34 -2.73 -8.48
N MET A 171 -15.01 -2.80 -8.55
CA MET A 171 -14.27 -3.93 -7.99
C MET A 171 -14.42 -4.04 -6.48
N ARG A 172 -14.46 -2.90 -5.78
CA ARG A 172 -14.82 -2.87 -4.35
C ARG A 172 -16.15 -3.57 -4.06
N HIS A 173 -17.18 -3.29 -4.87
CA HIS A 173 -18.48 -3.95 -4.71
C HIS A 173 -18.39 -5.46 -4.92
N GLU A 174 -17.63 -5.93 -5.91
CA GLU A 174 -17.44 -7.38 -6.12
C GLU A 174 -16.71 -8.02 -4.92
N PHE A 175 -15.72 -7.34 -4.32
CA PHE A 175 -15.06 -7.83 -3.11
C PHE A 175 -16.07 -8.02 -1.96
N GLU A 176 -16.99 -7.08 -1.79
CA GLU A 176 -18.02 -7.11 -0.74
C GLU A 176 -19.12 -8.16 -1.01
N GLU A 177 -19.52 -8.33 -2.27
CA GLU A 177 -20.64 -9.20 -2.69
C GLU A 177 -20.41 -10.67 -2.36
N TYR A 178 -19.17 -11.16 -2.53
CA TYR A 178 -18.84 -12.58 -2.30
C TYR A 178 -18.47 -12.90 -0.85
N ARG A 179 -18.64 -11.96 0.08
CA ARG A 179 -18.40 -12.23 1.51
C ARG A 179 -19.48 -13.18 2.07
N PRO A 180 -19.13 -14.09 3.00
CA PRO A 180 -17.77 -14.35 3.45
C PRO A 180 -16.98 -15.21 2.46
N TYR A 181 -15.69 -14.91 2.34
CA TYR A 181 -14.72 -15.79 1.69
C TYR A 181 -14.26 -16.85 2.69
N GLU A 182 -14.35 -18.11 2.29
CA GLU A 182 -13.90 -19.26 3.06
C GLU A 182 -12.43 -19.62 2.75
N ALA A 183 -11.98 -19.29 1.53
CA ALA A 183 -10.62 -19.59 1.07
C ALA A 183 -10.17 -18.64 -0.03
N MET A 184 -8.86 -18.44 -0.15
CA MET A 184 -8.29 -17.62 -1.23
C MET A 184 -8.55 -18.20 -2.62
N SER A 185 -8.86 -19.50 -2.75
CA SER A 185 -9.32 -20.10 -4.02
C SER A 185 -10.72 -19.64 -4.41
N GLN A 186 -11.60 -19.33 -3.44
CA GLN A 186 -12.87 -18.66 -3.70
C GLN A 186 -12.62 -17.24 -4.19
N PHE A 187 -11.77 -16.46 -3.51
CA PHE A 187 -11.42 -15.11 -3.97
C PHE A 187 -10.96 -15.11 -5.43
N ARG A 188 -9.97 -15.94 -5.77
CA ARG A 188 -9.45 -16.04 -7.15
C ARG A 188 -10.54 -16.40 -8.16
N ARG A 189 -11.38 -17.38 -7.83
CA ARG A 189 -12.47 -17.83 -8.72
C ARG A 189 -13.55 -16.76 -8.93
N GLU A 190 -13.96 -16.07 -7.87
CA GLU A 190 -15.04 -15.08 -7.95
C GLU A 190 -14.55 -13.77 -8.61
N ILE A 191 -13.34 -13.29 -8.26
CA ILE A 191 -12.76 -12.08 -8.84
C ILE A 191 -12.31 -12.31 -10.29
N GLY A 192 -11.81 -13.50 -10.63
CA GLY A 192 -11.44 -13.87 -12.01
C GLY A 192 -12.60 -13.89 -13.01
N LYS A 193 -13.85 -13.67 -12.57
CA LYS A 193 -14.98 -13.42 -13.48
C LYS A 193 -14.97 -12.01 -14.08
N TYR A 194 -14.19 -11.09 -13.50
CA TYR A 194 -14.23 -9.65 -13.82
C TYR A 194 -12.92 -9.10 -14.36
N VAL A 195 -11.82 -9.80 -14.10
CA VAL A 195 -10.45 -9.43 -14.49
C VAL A 195 -9.70 -10.67 -14.92
N ASP A 196 -8.58 -10.49 -15.62
CA ASP A 196 -7.69 -11.58 -16.02
C ASP A 196 -6.90 -12.17 -14.84
N ASP A 197 -6.23 -13.30 -15.09
CA ASP A 197 -5.50 -14.05 -14.06
C ASP A 197 -4.34 -13.24 -13.44
N ASP A 198 -3.68 -12.40 -14.23
CA ASP A 198 -2.58 -11.55 -13.78
C ASP A 198 -3.07 -10.49 -12.78
N GLU A 199 -4.20 -9.86 -13.09
CA GLU A 199 -4.85 -8.90 -12.20
C GLU A 199 -5.41 -9.60 -10.95
N VAL A 200 -5.90 -10.84 -11.05
CA VAL A 200 -6.29 -11.64 -9.88
C VAL A 200 -5.10 -11.83 -8.94
N GLU A 201 -3.93 -12.25 -9.43
CA GLU A 201 -2.75 -12.44 -8.58
C GLU A 201 -2.23 -11.11 -8.01
N ARG A 202 -2.27 -10.04 -8.81
CA ARG A 202 -1.92 -8.69 -8.33
C ARG A 202 -2.83 -8.25 -7.19
N LEU A 203 -4.14 -8.49 -7.28
CA LEU A 203 -5.09 -8.13 -6.22
C LEU A 203 -4.96 -9.06 -5.00
N ALA A 204 -4.72 -10.35 -5.22
CA ALA A 204 -4.62 -11.36 -4.16
C ALA A 204 -3.52 -11.05 -3.13
N ARG A 205 -2.47 -10.32 -3.52
CA ARG A 205 -1.38 -9.94 -2.60
C ARG A 205 -1.80 -8.96 -1.50
N TYR A 206 -2.82 -8.14 -1.74
CA TYR A 206 -3.26 -7.10 -0.80
C TYR A 206 -4.24 -7.62 0.26
N VAL A 207 -4.67 -8.87 0.14
CA VAL A 207 -5.79 -9.40 0.89
C VAL A 207 -5.43 -10.71 1.58
N GLU A 208 -6.15 -11.01 2.65
CA GLU A 208 -6.08 -12.27 3.36
C GLU A 208 -7.45 -12.66 3.93
N ILE A 209 -7.53 -13.85 4.52
CA ILE A 209 -8.70 -14.35 5.24
C ILE A 209 -8.21 -14.74 6.64
N ARG A 210 -8.81 -14.16 7.68
CA ARG A 210 -8.44 -14.40 9.09
C ARG A 210 -9.54 -15.11 9.86
#